data_AF-J2JIZ7-F1
#
_entry.id   AF-J2JIZ7-F1
#
_cell.length_a   1.000
_cell.length_b   1.000
_cell.length_c   1.000
_cell.angle_alpha   90.00
_cell.angle_beta   90.00
_cell.angle_gamma   90.00
#
_symmetry.space_group_name_H-M   'P 1'
#
loop_
_entity.id
_entity.type
_entity.pdbx_description
1 polymer ?
#
loop_
_entity_poly.entity_id
_entity_poly.type
_entity_poly.pdbx_seq_one_letter_code
_entity_poly.pdbx_strand_id
1 'polypeptide(L)'
;MTPKLRIATIMARHGTTKYQSAVADLRALFERRLPQIEHTFIVVDNALPVSHEERLDGGMTLIGGSNAAWEFSAWDSAIAYLGSRLDDFDFVHLATSAFRQLYVDYLDRFSERMLNLMLGRSVALGHVDYYNESVSLLGVGSQSWLRTSFVFLPPAEIRLLKSLVSVTSKETFFSGDPAEPFLKEAPISPGYRKNILGWLTGDGTEQGVEWHSRFKLDPTTLPFFESKVLAILNEQMLTNRLRAQGCAVVDATWAATVAEALEWRGEPFSIPCWQQQLVARDSVAAPASILA
;
A
#
# COMPACT_ATOMS: atom_id res chain seq x y z
N MET A 1 21.29 -24.18 -8.97
CA MET A 1 21.00 -22.73 -8.96
C MET A 1 19.62 -22.57 -8.39
N THR A 2 19.45 -21.77 -7.35
CA THR A 2 18.11 -21.40 -6.86
C THR A 2 17.39 -20.63 -7.99
N PRO A 3 16.15 -20.96 -8.35
CA PRO A 3 15.41 -20.20 -9.34
C PRO A 3 15.31 -18.73 -8.92
N LYS A 4 15.40 -17.81 -9.89
CA LYS A 4 15.26 -16.37 -9.64
C LYS A 4 13.82 -16.07 -9.27
N LEU A 5 13.61 -15.22 -8.26
CA LEU A 5 12.28 -14.73 -7.91
C LEU A 5 11.68 -13.98 -9.10
N ARG A 6 10.42 -14.25 -9.42
CA ARG A 6 9.65 -13.60 -10.49
C ARG A 6 8.65 -12.64 -9.88
N ILE A 7 8.74 -11.35 -10.23
CA ILE A 7 7.89 -10.31 -9.64
C ILE A 7 7.14 -9.54 -10.74
N ALA A 8 5.82 -9.48 -10.61
CA ALA A 8 4.99 -8.54 -11.35
C ALA A 8 4.94 -7.21 -10.61
N THR A 9 5.61 -6.18 -11.11
CA THR A 9 5.50 -4.82 -10.59
C THR A 9 4.38 -4.08 -11.31
N ILE A 10 3.38 -3.63 -10.55
CA ILE A 10 2.25 -2.84 -11.03
C ILE A 10 2.33 -1.44 -10.41
N MET A 11 2.66 -0.46 -11.22
CA MET A 11 2.81 0.92 -10.80
C MET A 11 1.62 1.77 -11.29
N ALA A 12 0.82 2.28 -10.36
CA ALA A 12 -0.27 3.19 -10.66
C ALA A 12 0.22 4.65 -10.74
N ARG A 13 -0.21 5.37 -11.77
CA ARG A 13 0.01 6.81 -11.92
C ARG A 13 -1.21 7.49 -12.57
N HIS A 14 -1.22 8.83 -12.56
CA HIS A 14 -2.21 9.63 -13.26
C HIS A 14 -1.48 10.76 -14.00
N GLY A 15 -1.06 10.46 -15.22
CA GLY A 15 -0.10 11.24 -15.98
C GLY A 15 1.29 11.27 -15.33
N THR A 16 2.19 12.07 -15.91
CA THR A 16 3.59 12.16 -15.47
C THR A 16 3.94 13.52 -14.86
N THR A 17 3.11 14.55 -15.00
CA THR A 17 3.43 15.94 -14.63
C THR A 17 3.95 16.08 -13.20
N LYS A 18 3.32 15.43 -12.21
CA LYS A 18 3.66 15.57 -10.79
C LYS A 18 4.87 14.72 -10.37
N TYR A 19 5.04 13.55 -10.96
CA TYR A 19 6.04 12.55 -10.55
C TYR A 19 6.77 11.98 -11.78
N GLN A 20 7.49 12.85 -12.48
CA GLN A 20 8.07 12.55 -13.79
C GLN A 20 9.10 11.40 -13.75
N SER A 21 9.89 11.33 -12.68
CA SER A 21 10.96 10.35 -12.52
C SER A 21 10.51 9.03 -11.90
N ALA A 22 9.26 8.89 -11.45
CA ALA A 22 8.88 7.81 -10.54
C ALA A 22 9.11 6.39 -11.13
N VAL A 23 8.91 6.20 -12.44
CA VAL A 23 9.21 4.91 -13.11
C VAL A 23 10.72 4.63 -13.09
N ALA A 24 11.53 5.62 -13.47
CA ALA A 24 12.99 5.49 -13.49
C ALA A 24 13.54 5.26 -12.08
N ASP A 25 13.02 5.98 -11.09
CA ASP A 25 13.42 5.87 -9.70
C ASP A 25 13.09 4.51 -9.07
N LEU A 26 11.95 3.92 -9.47
CA LEU A 26 11.54 2.59 -9.03
C LEU A 26 12.43 1.51 -9.66
N ARG A 27 12.75 1.64 -10.96
CA ARG A 27 13.70 0.75 -11.64
C ARG A 27 15.09 0.80 -11.02
N ALA A 28 15.62 2.00 -10.80
CA ALA A 28 16.92 2.18 -10.16
C ALA A 28 16.96 1.57 -8.75
N LEU A 29 15.85 1.63 -7.99
CA LEU A 29 15.74 0.94 -6.71
C LEU A 29 15.83 -0.58 -6.87
N PHE A 30 15.08 -1.17 -7.81
CA PHE A 30 15.12 -2.60 -8.08
C PHE A 30 16.50 -3.07 -8.56
N GLU A 31 17.11 -2.37 -9.50
CA GLU A 31 18.46 -2.67 -10.00
C GLU A 31 19.50 -2.64 -8.89
N ARG A 32 19.37 -1.72 -7.92
CA ARG A 32 20.28 -1.63 -6.77
C ARG A 32 20.02 -2.69 -5.70
N ARG A 33 18.76 -2.96 -5.36
CA ARG A 33 18.36 -3.72 -4.16
C ARG A 33 17.97 -5.17 -4.44
N LEU A 34 17.54 -5.46 -5.66
CA LEU A 34 16.99 -6.74 -6.10
C LEU A 34 17.55 -7.11 -7.50
N PRO A 35 18.88 -7.09 -7.71
CA PRO A 35 19.48 -7.23 -9.05
C PRO A 35 19.25 -8.60 -9.71
N GLN A 36 18.92 -9.66 -8.95
CA GLN A 36 18.80 -11.01 -9.49
C GLN A 36 17.36 -11.44 -9.77
N ILE A 37 16.36 -10.61 -9.48
CA ILE A 37 14.95 -10.97 -9.70
C ILE A 37 14.55 -10.76 -11.17
N GLU A 38 13.63 -11.59 -11.65
CA GLU A 38 12.99 -11.44 -12.95
C GLU A 38 11.77 -10.53 -12.82
N HIS A 39 11.78 -9.40 -13.54
CA HIS A 39 10.71 -8.42 -13.48
C HIS A 39 9.81 -8.47 -14.70
N THR A 40 8.50 -8.51 -14.45
CA THR A 40 7.50 -7.98 -15.39
C THR A 40 6.99 -6.65 -14.85
N PHE A 41 7.19 -5.57 -15.60
CA PHE A 41 6.85 -4.22 -15.15
C PHE A 41 5.66 -3.67 -15.95
N ILE A 42 4.59 -3.33 -15.23
CA ILE A 42 3.35 -2.77 -15.78
C ILE A 42 3.12 -1.41 -15.15
N VAL A 43 3.03 -0.38 -15.98
CA VAL A 43 2.60 0.96 -15.58
C VAL A 43 1.14 1.10 -15.96
N VAL A 44 0.31 1.46 -14.99
CA VAL A 44 -1.11 1.79 -15.22
C VAL A 44 -1.26 3.29 -15.12
N ASP A 45 -1.67 3.93 -16.20
CA ASP A 45 -1.88 5.37 -16.25
C ASP A 45 -3.38 5.70 -16.33
N ASN A 46 -3.92 6.20 -15.24
CA ASN A 46 -5.34 6.58 -15.13
C ASN A 46 -5.69 7.82 -15.96
N ALA A 47 -4.71 8.53 -16.54
CA ALA A 47 -4.96 9.62 -17.48
C ALA A 47 -5.15 9.13 -18.93
N LEU A 48 -4.91 7.84 -19.21
CA LEU A 48 -5.08 7.23 -20.52
C LEU A 48 -6.39 6.43 -20.60
N PRO A 49 -7.00 6.29 -21.80
CA PRO A 49 -8.20 5.47 -21.97
C PRO A 49 -7.94 4.00 -21.58
N VAL A 50 -8.91 3.30 -20.99
CA VAL A 50 -8.79 1.89 -20.57
C VAL A 50 -8.39 0.94 -21.70
N SER A 51 -8.67 1.31 -22.96
CA SER A 51 -8.26 0.54 -24.14
C SER A 51 -6.81 0.77 -24.58
N HIS A 52 -6.08 1.67 -23.93
CA HIS A 52 -4.70 1.97 -24.27
C HIS A 52 -3.77 0.84 -23.81
N GLU A 53 -2.90 0.39 -24.72
CA GLU A 53 -1.78 -0.51 -24.44
C GLU A 53 -0.59 -0.09 -25.30
N GLU A 54 0.58 0.02 -24.67
CA GLU A 54 1.83 0.37 -25.31
C GLU A 54 2.98 -0.44 -24.69
N ARG A 55 3.91 -0.90 -25.52
CA ARG A 55 5.16 -1.50 -25.07
C ARG A 55 6.23 -0.42 -25.02
N LEU A 56 6.77 -0.20 -23.82
CA LEU A 56 7.85 0.76 -23.60
C LEU A 56 9.21 0.06 -23.62
N ASP A 57 10.26 0.85 -23.74
CA ASP A 57 11.65 0.38 -23.69
C ASP A 57 11.96 -0.39 -22.40
N GLY A 58 12.88 -1.36 -22.49
CA GLY A 58 13.28 -2.20 -21.36
C GLY A 58 12.20 -3.19 -20.93
N GLY A 59 11.28 -3.56 -21.82
CA GLY A 59 10.30 -4.64 -21.60
C GLY A 59 9.11 -4.25 -20.73
N MET A 60 8.91 -2.96 -20.45
CA MET A 60 7.78 -2.50 -19.66
C MET A 60 6.51 -2.42 -20.52
N THR A 61 5.35 -2.58 -19.89
CA THR A 61 4.05 -2.38 -20.53
C THR A 61 3.36 -1.19 -19.89
N LEU A 62 2.86 -0.26 -20.70
CA LEU A 62 1.99 0.82 -20.28
C LEU A 62 0.56 0.49 -20.69
N ILE A 63 -0.37 0.54 -19.75
CA ILE A 63 -1.80 0.38 -20.01
C ILE A 63 -2.58 1.57 -19.45
N GLY A 64 -3.71 1.88 -20.06
CA GLY A 64 -4.68 2.80 -19.46
C GLY A 64 -5.49 2.12 -18.36
N GLY A 65 -5.80 2.87 -17.30
CA GLY A 65 -6.48 2.35 -16.12
C GLY A 65 -7.79 3.08 -15.81
N SER A 66 -8.61 2.45 -14.96
CA SER A 66 -9.75 3.12 -14.35
C SER A 66 -9.31 4.05 -13.22
N ASN A 67 -9.81 5.29 -13.22
CA ASN A 67 -9.62 6.24 -12.12
C ASN A 67 -10.76 6.23 -11.08
N ALA A 68 -11.69 5.28 -11.15
CA ALA A 68 -12.89 5.25 -10.31
C ALA A 68 -12.60 5.18 -8.79
N ALA A 69 -11.50 4.50 -8.42
CA ALA A 69 -10.97 4.41 -7.06
C ALA A 69 -9.44 4.64 -7.06
N TRP A 70 -8.99 5.55 -7.93
CA TRP A 70 -7.60 5.95 -8.08
C TRP A 70 -6.64 4.76 -8.26
N GLU A 71 -5.62 4.61 -7.41
CA GLU A 71 -4.62 3.56 -7.51
C GLU A 71 -5.22 2.16 -7.39
N PHE A 72 -6.27 1.97 -6.58
CA PHE A 72 -6.87 0.65 -6.37
C PHE A 72 -7.58 0.15 -7.63
N SER A 73 -8.33 1.01 -8.32
CA SER A 73 -8.94 0.64 -9.61
C SER A 73 -7.91 0.53 -10.73
N ALA A 74 -6.79 1.26 -10.65
CA ALA A 74 -5.67 1.10 -11.58
C ALA A 74 -5.04 -0.29 -11.43
N TRP A 75 -4.75 -0.71 -10.19
CA TRP A 75 -4.20 -2.03 -9.91
C TRP A 75 -5.16 -3.15 -10.29
N ASP A 76 -6.46 -3.03 -10.02
CA ASP A 76 -7.47 -3.97 -10.52
C ASP A 76 -7.44 -4.09 -12.05
N SER A 77 -7.23 -2.98 -12.77
CA SER A 77 -7.11 -2.99 -14.24
C SER A 77 -5.88 -3.80 -14.70
N ALA A 78 -4.74 -3.66 -14.04
CA ALA A 78 -3.55 -4.45 -14.35
C ALA A 78 -3.67 -5.92 -13.94
N ILE A 79 -4.31 -6.22 -12.81
CA ILE A 79 -4.59 -7.60 -12.40
C ILE A 79 -5.47 -8.29 -13.43
N ALA A 80 -6.51 -7.60 -13.93
CA ALA A 80 -7.34 -8.10 -15.02
C ALA A 80 -6.54 -8.29 -16.32
N TYR A 81 -5.67 -7.35 -16.68
CA TYR A 81 -4.77 -7.44 -17.85
C TYR A 81 -3.80 -8.63 -17.76
N LEU A 82 -3.26 -8.91 -16.57
CA LEU A 82 -2.39 -10.07 -16.34
C LEU A 82 -3.17 -11.37 -16.50
N GLY A 83 -4.43 -11.42 -16.08
CA GLY A 83 -5.29 -12.60 -16.21
C GLY A 83 -4.68 -13.78 -15.45
N SER A 84 -4.64 -14.97 -16.07
CA SER A 84 -4.01 -16.17 -15.48
C SER A 84 -2.50 -16.05 -15.27
N ARG A 85 -1.81 -15.17 -16.00
CA ARG A 85 -0.35 -14.97 -15.87
C ARG A 85 0.05 -14.44 -14.49
N LEU A 86 -0.89 -13.89 -13.73
CA LEU A 86 -0.64 -13.48 -12.34
C LEU A 86 -0.05 -14.63 -11.51
N ASP A 87 -0.46 -15.87 -11.80
CA ASP A 87 -0.07 -17.06 -11.05
C ASP A 87 1.34 -17.58 -11.43
N ASP A 88 1.98 -16.97 -12.44
CA ASP A 88 3.36 -17.28 -12.86
C ASP A 88 4.41 -16.57 -11.97
N PHE A 89 3.99 -15.64 -11.12
CA PHE A 89 4.87 -14.81 -10.30
C PHE A 89 4.94 -15.34 -8.86
N ASP A 90 6.07 -15.09 -8.21
CA ASP A 90 6.25 -15.34 -6.78
C ASP A 90 5.60 -14.24 -5.95
N PHE A 91 5.69 -13.00 -6.43
CA PHE A 91 5.11 -11.81 -5.82
C PHE A 91 4.51 -10.86 -6.85
N VAL A 92 3.49 -10.14 -6.42
CA VAL A 92 3.01 -8.92 -7.07
C VAL A 92 3.42 -7.74 -6.20
N HIS A 93 4.15 -6.81 -6.80
CA HIS A 93 4.54 -5.56 -6.17
C HIS A 93 3.61 -4.43 -6.64
N LEU A 94 2.83 -3.86 -5.71
CA LEU A 94 2.01 -2.69 -5.97
C LEU A 94 2.75 -1.44 -5.55
N ALA A 95 2.79 -0.45 -6.45
CA ALA A 95 3.37 0.86 -6.16
C ALA A 95 2.50 1.99 -6.72
N THR A 96 2.62 3.17 -6.11
CA THR A 96 2.09 4.42 -6.68
C THR A 96 3.23 5.29 -7.17
N SER A 97 2.94 6.22 -8.09
CA SER A 97 3.93 7.23 -8.51
C SER A 97 4.39 8.16 -7.37
N ALA A 98 3.69 8.17 -6.25
CA ALA A 98 4.04 8.91 -5.04
C ALA A 98 4.87 8.09 -4.03
N PHE A 99 5.41 6.92 -4.38
CA PHE A 99 6.09 6.02 -3.42
C PHE A 99 7.29 6.63 -2.68
N ARG A 100 7.87 7.73 -3.20
CA ARG A 100 8.95 8.48 -2.55
C ARG A 100 8.49 9.65 -1.67
N GLN A 101 7.19 9.75 -1.37
CA GLN A 101 6.65 10.80 -0.49
C GLN A 101 6.56 10.29 0.95
N LEU A 102 6.68 11.21 1.92
CA LEU A 102 6.72 10.94 3.36
C LEU A 102 7.96 10.12 3.80
N TYR A 103 7.82 9.24 4.80
CA TYR A 103 8.88 8.36 5.26
C TYR A 103 9.23 7.31 4.19
N VAL A 104 10.50 7.25 3.77
CA VAL A 104 10.97 6.42 2.64
C VAL A 104 12.17 5.54 2.98
N ASP A 105 12.76 5.66 4.17
CA ASP A 105 14.01 4.97 4.52
C ASP A 105 13.86 3.44 4.46
N TYR A 106 12.62 2.94 4.65
CA TYR A 106 12.31 1.52 4.52
C TYR A 106 12.49 0.96 3.09
N LEU A 107 12.43 1.81 2.05
CA LEU A 107 12.56 1.39 0.65
C LEU A 107 13.95 0.78 0.37
N ASP A 108 14.99 1.34 0.99
CA ASP A 108 16.36 0.86 0.84
C ASP A 108 16.66 -0.41 1.65
N ARG A 109 15.67 -0.92 2.39
CA ARG A 109 15.82 -2.15 3.18
C ARG A 109 15.34 -3.40 2.45
N PHE A 110 14.60 -3.23 1.36
CA PHE A 110 14.21 -4.36 0.54
C PHE A 110 15.44 -5.12 0.03
N SER A 111 15.37 -6.44 0.08
CA SER A 111 16.42 -7.35 -0.33
C SER A 111 15.82 -8.68 -0.78
N GLU A 112 16.55 -9.40 -1.64
CA GLU A 112 16.09 -10.69 -2.17
C GLU A 112 15.95 -11.72 -1.06
N ARG A 113 16.83 -11.64 -0.05
CA ARG A 113 16.80 -12.52 1.12
C ARG A 113 15.52 -12.35 1.92
N MET A 114 15.08 -11.12 2.13
CA MET A 114 13.81 -10.83 2.80
C MET A 114 12.63 -11.40 2.02
N LEU A 115 12.61 -11.23 0.69
CA LEU A 115 11.53 -11.79 -0.15
C LEU A 115 11.54 -13.32 -0.16
N ASN A 116 12.71 -13.95 -0.23
CA ASN A 116 12.85 -15.41 -0.13
C ASN A 116 12.35 -15.96 1.21
N LEU A 117 12.56 -15.24 2.32
CA LEU A 117 12.04 -15.65 3.64
C LEU A 117 10.50 -15.68 3.66
N MET A 118 9.85 -14.82 2.86
CA MET A 118 8.39 -14.75 2.75
C MET A 118 7.81 -15.65 1.65
N LEU A 119 8.65 -16.22 0.77
CA LEU A 119 8.20 -16.99 -0.37
C LEU A 119 7.31 -18.17 0.05
N GLY A 120 6.18 -18.33 -0.65
CA GLY A 120 5.21 -19.40 -0.38
C GLY A 120 4.37 -19.22 0.89
N ARG A 121 4.49 -18.08 1.57
CA ARG A 121 3.65 -17.74 2.75
C ARG A 121 2.55 -16.76 2.37
N SER A 122 1.42 -16.83 3.07
CA SER A 122 0.37 -15.81 3.03
C SER A 122 0.85 -14.56 3.78
N VAL A 123 1.71 -13.76 3.13
CA VAL A 123 2.35 -12.57 3.71
C VAL A 123 2.24 -11.37 2.79
N ALA A 124 1.65 -10.30 3.29
CA ALA A 124 1.69 -8.97 2.68
C ALA A 124 2.83 -8.16 3.32
N LEU A 125 3.82 -7.78 2.52
CA LEU A 125 5.06 -7.17 2.98
C LEU A 125 5.15 -5.72 2.53
N GLY A 126 5.25 -4.79 3.47
CA GLY A 126 5.35 -3.35 3.18
C GLY A 126 5.68 -2.55 4.43
N HIS A 127 5.59 -1.23 4.37
CA HIS A 127 5.68 -0.41 5.58
C HIS A 127 4.38 -0.52 6.37
N VAL A 128 4.47 -0.80 7.68
CA VAL A 128 3.32 -0.81 8.58
C VAL A 128 3.24 0.50 9.35
N ASP A 129 2.16 1.23 9.13
CA ASP A 129 1.76 2.41 9.89
C ASP A 129 0.76 2.02 10.98
N TYR A 130 0.58 2.88 11.99
CA TYR A 130 -0.34 2.62 13.10
C TYR A 130 -0.93 3.91 13.70
N TYR A 131 -2.10 3.78 14.31
CA TYR A 131 -2.76 4.82 15.08
C TYR A 131 -2.44 4.68 16.57
N ASN A 132 -2.44 5.81 17.28
CA ASN A 132 -2.27 5.81 18.74
C ASN A 132 -3.39 5.05 19.45
N GLU A 133 -4.61 5.09 18.91
CA GLU A 133 -5.78 4.37 19.40
C GLU A 133 -6.41 3.51 18.30
N SER A 134 -7.13 2.46 18.69
CA SER A 134 -7.86 1.63 17.73
C SER A 134 -8.97 2.43 17.03
N VAL A 135 -9.09 2.24 15.72
CA VAL A 135 -10.15 2.79 14.88
C VAL A 135 -11.07 1.69 14.37
N SER A 136 -12.28 2.04 13.94
CA SER A 136 -13.15 1.12 13.19
C SER A 136 -13.65 1.70 11.88
N LEU A 137 -13.79 0.81 10.89
CA LEU A 137 -14.32 1.08 9.56
C LEU A 137 -15.17 -0.12 9.12
N LEU A 138 -16.42 0.12 8.69
CA LEU A 138 -17.37 -0.92 8.28
C LEU A 138 -17.53 -2.04 9.33
N GLY A 139 -17.52 -1.67 10.61
CA GLY A 139 -17.62 -2.61 11.73
C GLY A 139 -16.34 -3.40 12.05
N VAL A 140 -15.25 -3.20 11.29
CA VAL A 140 -13.97 -3.87 11.51
C VAL A 140 -13.04 -2.94 12.30
N GLY A 141 -12.59 -3.41 13.47
CA GLY A 141 -11.59 -2.72 14.29
C GLY A 141 -10.17 -2.96 13.77
N SER A 142 -9.34 -1.92 13.80
CA SER A 142 -7.93 -1.99 13.40
C SER A 142 -7.14 -0.86 14.05
N GLN A 143 -5.85 -1.09 14.32
CA GLN A 143 -4.94 -0.05 14.83
C GLN A 143 -3.72 0.16 13.93
N SER A 144 -3.52 -0.70 12.92
CA SER A 144 -2.41 -0.62 11.99
C SER A 144 -2.82 -0.97 10.57
N TRP A 145 -2.06 -0.50 9.59
CA TRP A 145 -2.30 -0.76 8.18
C TRP A 145 -0.99 -0.84 7.39
N LEU A 146 -1.05 -1.50 6.22
CA LEU A 146 0.03 -1.47 5.24
C LEU A 146 -0.09 -0.21 4.39
N ARG A 147 1.00 0.54 4.28
CA ARG A 147 1.11 1.63 3.33
C ARG A 147 1.21 1.08 1.91
N THR A 148 0.22 1.37 1.08
CA THR A 148 0.06 0.79 -0.26
C THR A 148 0.88 1.49 -1.34
N SER A 149 1.62 2.54 -0.98
CA SER A 149 2.53 3.21 -1.91
C SER A 149 3.67 2.29 -2.39
N PHE A 150 4.00 1.24 -1.63
CA PHE A 150 5.02 0.24 -1.97
C PHE A 150 4.81 -1.05 -1.15
N VAL A 151 4.20 -2.07 -1.72
CA VAL A 151 3.83 -3.32 -1.02
C VAL A 151 3.97 -4.55 -1.92
N PHE A 152 4.43 -5.67 -1.36
CA PHE A 152 4.49 -6.98 -2.02
C PHE A 152 3.39 -7.89 -1.47
N LEU A 153 2.73 -8.61 -2.37
CA LEU A 153 1.62 -9.51 -2.07
C LEU A 153 1.80 -10.81 -2.85
N PRO A 154 1.43 -11.97 -2.30
CA PRO A 154 1.37 -13.21 -3.06
C PRO A 154 0.20 -13.14 -4.06
N PRO A 155 0.37 -13.65 -5.30
CA PRO A 155 -0.74 -13.72 -6.27
C PRO A 155 -2.01 -14.36 -5.72
N ALA A 156 -1.87 -15.45 -4.95
CA ALA A 156 -2.99 -16.15 -4.35
C ALA A 156 -3.83 -15.25 -3.42
N GLU A 157 -3.19 -14.38 -2.65
CA GLU A 157 -3.89 -13.45 -1.75
C GLU A 157 -4.65 -12.38 -2.53
N ILE A 158 -4.08 -11.89 -3.63
CA ILE A 158 -4.76 -10.95 -4.55
C ILE A 158 -5.98 -11.61 -5.19
N ARG A 159 -5.88 -12.87 -5.60
CA ARG A 159 -7.03 -13.63 -6.15
C ARG A 159 -8.17 -13.75 -5.16
N LEU A 160 -7.86 -14.07 -3.90
CA LEU A 160 -8.85 -14.19 -2.83
C LEU A 160 -9.58 -12.87 -2.57
N LEU A 161 -8.87 -11.74 -2.68
CA LEU A 161 -9.49 -10.42 -2.60
C LEU A 161 -10.46 -10.16 -3.77
N LYS A 162 -10.20 -10.70 -4.97
CA LYS A 162 -10.94 -10.44 -6.22
C LYS A 162 -10.80 -9.01 -6.75
N SER A 163 -11.03 -8.01 -5.91
CA SER A 163 -10.83 -6.59 -6.19
C SER A 163 -10.12 -5.94 -5.00
N LEU A 164 -9.19 -5.04 -5.29
CA LEU A 164 -8.50 -4.21 -4.31
C LEU A 164 -9.35 -3.02 -3.85
N VAL A 165 -10.42 -2.68 -4.60
CA VAL A 165 -11.41 -1.69 -4.20
C VAL A 165 -12.41 -2.32 -3.23
N SER A 166 -12.59 -1.68 -2.08
CA SER A 166 -13.50 -2.11 -1.00
C SER A 166 -14.62 -1.11 -0.76
N VAL A 167 -14.32 0.19 -0.88
CA VAL A 167 -15.25 1.28 -0.59
C VAL A 167 -15.49 2.09 -1.87
N THR A 168 -16.73 2.08 -2.35
CA THR A 168 -17.14 2.74 -3.60
C THR A 168 -18.27 3.77 -3.42
N SER A 169 -19.15 3.58 -2.43
CA SER A 169 -20.29 4.48 -2.20
C SER A 169 -19.87 5.70 -1.37
N LYS A 170 -19.87 6.87 -2.01
CA LYS A 170 -19.67 8.16 -1.32
C LYS A 170 -20.83 8.47 -0.38
N GLU A 171 -22.04 8.11 -0.79
CA GLU A 171 -23.31 8.38 -0.12
C GLU A 171 -23.41 7.66 1.23
N THR A 172 -22.60 6.62 1.45
CA THR A 172 -22.50 5.91 2.73
C THR A 172 -21.68 6.70 3.77
N PHE A 173 -20.80 7.59 3.32
CA PHE A 173 -19.82 8.25 4.19
C PHE A 173 -20.00 9.76 4.30
N PHE A 174 -20.38 10.44 3.22
CA PHE A 174 -20.28 11.90 3.13
C PHE A 174 -21.64 12.59 3.11
N SER A 175 -21.71 13.74 3.77
CA SER A 175 -22.92 14.55 3.89
C SER A 175 -23.12 15.53 2.72
N GLY A 176 -22.05 15.84 1.99
CA GLY A 176 -22.01 16.95 1.03
C GLY A 176 -21.78 18.34 1.65
N ASP A 177 -21.61 18.45 2.97
CA ASP A 177 -21.35 19.72 3.67
C ASP A 177 -19.88 19.81 4.13
N PRO A 178 -19.08 20.79 3.65
CA PRO A 178 -17.71 21.00 4.11
C PRO A 178 -17.54 21.23 5.61
N ALA A 179 -18.55 21.76 6.31
CA ALA A 179 -18.51 21.99 7.76
C ALA A 179 -18.67 20.68 8.55
N GLU A 180 -19.44 19.73 8.01
CA GLU A 180 -19.70 18.42 8.60
C GLU A 180 -19.54 17.32 7.54
N PRO A 181 -18.32 17.08 7.01
CA PRO A 181 -18.13 16.35 5.75
C PRO A 181 -18.53 14.87 5.81
N PHE A 182 -18.65 14.30 7.00
CA PHE A 182 -19.10 12.93 7.20
C PHE A 182 -20.56 12.89 7.66
N LEU A 183 -21.33 11.92 7.16
CA LEU A 183 -22.64 11.61 7.72
C LEU A 183 -22.51 11.21 9.19
N LYS A 184 -23.49 11.60 10.02
CA LYS A 184 -23.54 11.18 11.44
C LYS A 184 -23.43 9.66 11.58
N GLU A 185 -24.19 8.93 10.78
CA GLU A 185 -24.25 7.46 10.78
C GLU A 185 -23.20 6.78 9.87
N ALA A 186 -22.23 7.54 9.33
CA ALA A 186 -21.19 6.93 8.49
C ALA A 186 -20.47 5.79 9.26
N PRO A 187 -20.22 4.63 8.63
CA PRO A 187 -19.69 3.44 9.29
C PRO A 187 -18.17 3.55 9.51
N ILE A 188 -17.75 4.62 10.19
CA ILE A 188 -16.39 4.99 10.51
C ILE A 188 -16.39 5.62 11.91
N SER A 189 -15.52 5.10 12.79
CA SER A 189 -15.43 5.57 14.18
C SER A 189 -15.12 7.06 14.28
N PRO A 190 -15.59 7.75 15.34
CA PRO A 190 -15.30 9.16 15.57
C PRO A 190 -13.80 9.49 15.59
N GLY A 191 -13.00 8.64 16.24
CA GLY A 191 -11.53 8.80 16.29
C GLY A 191 -10.90 8.75 14.89
N TYR A 192 -11.38 7.86 14.02
CA TYR A 192 -10.85 7.80 12.66
C TYR A 192 -11.24 9.02 11.82
N ARG A 193 -12.48 9.52 11.96
CA ARG A 193 -12.90 10.78 11.31
C ARG A 193 -12.00 11.94 11.74
N LYS A 194 -11.72 12.05 13.05
CA LYS A 194 -10.78 13.06 13.59
C LYS A 194 -9.40 12.92 12.96
N ASN A 195 -8.84 11.70 12.89
CA ASN A 195 -7.53 11.45 12.30
C ASN A 195 -7.48 11.87 10.82
N ILE A 196 -8.49 11.50 10.03
CA ILE A 196 -8.57 11.85 8.60
C ILE A 196 -8.68 13.37 8.41
N LEU A 197 -9.54 14.05 9.19
CA LEU A 197 -9.67 15.51 9.13
C LEU A 197 -8.37 16.21 9.52
N GLY A 198 -7.76 15.79 10.63
CA GLY A 198 -6.47 16.31 11.09
C GLY A 198 -5.37 16.13 10.05
N TRP A 199 -5.33 14.97 9.39
CA TRP A 199 -4.35 14.67 8.34
C TRP A 199 -4.53 15.52 7.07
N LEU A 200 -5.77 15.63 6.56
CA LEU A 200 -6.05 16.27 5.27
C LEU A 200 -6.21 17.80 5.36
N THR A 201 -6.68 18.31 6.49
CA THR A 201 -7.13 19.71 6.62
C THR A 201 -6.55 20.46 7.83
N GLY A 202 -6.04 19.74 8.84
CA GLY A 202 -5.57 20.30 10.11
C GLY A 202 -4.06 20.17 10.35
N ASP A 203 -3.67 20.27 11.63
CA ASP A 203 -2.27 20.31 12.08
C ASP A 203 -1.55 18.93 12.05
N GLY A 204 -2.19 17.86 11.57
CA GLY A 204 -1.64 16.50 11.51
C GLY A 204 -2.32 15.49 12.44
N THR A 205 -1.71 14.33 12.64
CA THR A 205 -2.24 13.18 13.43
C THR A 205 -1.61 13.04 14.82
N GLU A 206 -1.03 14.12 15.37
CA GLU A 206 -0.27 14.12 16.64
C GLU A 206 1.01 13.22 16.62
N GLN A 207 1.32 12.57 15.49
CA GLN A 207 2.51 11.73 15.28
C GLN A 207 3.67 12.47 14.57
N GLY A 208 3.60 13.79 14.47
CA GLY A 208 4.70 14.63 13.96
C GLY A 208 4.94 14.57 12.44
N VAL A 209 4.06 13.93 11.67
CA VAL A 209 4.12 13.93 10.20
C VAL A 209 3.03 14.86 9.65
N GLU A 210 3.42 15.76 8.76
CA GLU A 210 2.50 16.65 8.05
C GLU A 210 2.27 16.16 6.63
N TRP A 211 1.00 16.10 6.19
CA TRP A 211 0.69 15.76 4.81
C TRP A 211 1.08 16.91 3.87
N HIS A 212 1.88 16.62 2.84
CA HIS A 212 2.43 17.61 1.91
C HIS A 212 1.39 18.33 1.02
N SER A 213 0.11 17.93 1.06
CA SER A 213 -0.96 18.49 0.21
C SER A 213 -2.22 18.79 1.01
N ARG A 214 -2.06 19.39 2.19
CA ARG A 214 -3.17 19.97 2.97
C ARG A 214 -3.92 21.01 2.14
N PHE A 215 -5.21 21.13 2.40
CA PHE A 215 -6.05 22.13 1.77
C PHE A 215 -7.16 22.58 2.72
N LYS A 216 -7.66 23.80 2.51
CA LYS A 216 -8.85 24.28 3.20
C LYS A 216 -10.05 23.52 2.67
N LEU A 217 -10.82 22.90 3.57
CA LEU A 217 -12.07 22.24 3.20
C LEU A 217 -13.16 23.30 3.01
N ASP A 218 -13.68 23.38 1.79
CA ASP A 218 -14.75 24.27 1.37
C ASP A 218 -15.53 23.61 0.21
N PRO A 219 -16.63 24.22 -0.30
CA PRO A 219 -17.44 23.58 -1.35
C PRO A 219 -16.67 23.23 -2.63
N THR A 220 -15.55 23.93 -2.92
CA THR A 220 -14.73 23.69 -4.11
C THR A 220 -13.78 22.51 -3.93
N THR A 221 -13.27 22.29 -2.72
CA THR A 221 -12.31 21.22 -2.41
C THR A 221 -12.98 19.95 -1.86
N LEU A 222 -14.24 20.02 -1.45
CA LEU A 222 -14.99 18.88 -0.91
C LEU A 222 -14.98 17.64 -1.83
N PRO A 223 -15.21 17.72 -3.16
CA PRO A 223 -15.16 16.53 -4.01
C PRO A 223 -13.78 15.85 -4.02
N PHE A 224 -12.71 16.64 -3.89
CA PHE A 224 -11.34 16.13 -3.77
C PHE A 224 -11.11 15.49 -2.40
N PHE A 225 -11.60 16.12 -1.32
CA PHE A 225 -11.59 15.55 0.03
C PHE A 225 -12.26 14.17 0.04
N GLU A 226 -13.51 14.06 -0.42
CA GLU A 226 -14.24 12.79 -0.41
C GLU A 226 -13.49 11.70 -1.17
N SER A 227 -12.93 12.04 -2.33
CA SER A 227 -12.17 11.09 -3.15
C SER A 227 -10.87 10.65 -2.45
N LYS A 228 -10.16 11.59 -1.80
CA LYS A 228 -8.98 11.29 -0.96
C LYS A 228 -9.34 10.41 0.23
N VAL A 229 -10.44 10.69 0.90
CA VAL A 229 -10.91 9.88 2.01
C VAL A 229 -11.23 8.46 1.53
N LEU A 230 -11.95 8.29 0.42
CA LEU A 230 -12.20 6.94 -0.12
C LEU A 230 -10.90 6.17 -0.42
N ALA A 231 -9.86 6.83 -0.94
CA ALA A 231 -8.55 6.19 -1.12
C ALA A 231 -7.94 5.72 0.22
N ILE A 232 -7.98 6.56 1.26
CA ILE A 232 -7.54 6.19 2.62
C ILE A 232 -8.34 5.01 3.18
N LEU A 233 -9.67 5.02 2.99
CA LEU A 233 -10.53 3.92 3.44
C LEU A 233 -10.23 2.62 2.69
N ASN A 234 -9.94 2.69 1.39
CA ASN A 234 -9.54 1.53 0.59
C ASN A 234 -8.19 0.96 1.05
N GLU A 235 -7.22 1.80 1.40
CA GLU A 235 -5.93 1.37 1.97
C GLU A 235 -6.11 0.60 3.29
N GLN A 236 -6.90 1.15 4.21
CA GLN A 236 -7.24 0.48 5.46
C GLN A 236 -7.97 -0.84 5.22
N MET A 237 -8.96 -0.84 4.31
CA MET A 237 -9.74 -2.03 4.01
C MET A 237 -8.94 -3.12 3.31
N LEU A 238 -7.97 -2.78 2.47
CA LEU A 238 -7.05 -3.77 1.89
C LEU A 238 -6.36 -4.57 3.00
N THR A 239 -5.77 -3.86 3.97
CA THR A 239 -5.11 -4.49 5.12
C THR A 239 -6.09 -5.34 5.94
N ASN A 240 -7.29 -4.80 6.22
CA ASN A 240 -8.31 -5.51 7.00
C ASN A 240 -8.76 -6.81 6.31
N ARG A 241 -8.94 -6.78 4.99
CA ARG A 241 -9.36 -7.94 4.19
C ARG A 241 -8.25 -8.98 4.08
N LEU A 242 -6.99 -8.55 3.92
CA LEU A 242 -5.83 -9.45 3.97
C LEU A 242 -5.77 -10.21 5.31
N ARG A 243 -5.94 -9.50 6.43
CA ARG A 243 -5.99 -10.15 7.75
C ARG A 243 -7.16 -11.12 7.88
N ALA A 244 -8.33 -10.74 7.39
CA ALA A 244 -9.54 -11.57 7.46
C ALA A 244 -9.41 -12.89 6.71
N GLN A 245 -8.59 -12.96 5.65
CA GLN A 245 -8.29 -14.20 4.93
C GLN A 245 -7.05 -14.96 5.46
N GLY A 246 -6.48 -14.51 6.58
CA GLY A 246 -5.32 -15.16 7.21
C GLY A 246 -3.95 -14.73 6.65
N CYS A 247 -3.90 -13.69 5.82
CA CYS A 247 -2.64 -13.13 5.33
C CYS A 247 -1.99 -12.27 6.41
N ALA A 248 -0.76 -12.64 6.79
CA ALA A 248 0.02 -11.90 7.76
C ALA A 248 0.53 -10.58 7.16
N VAL A 249 0.34 -9.49 7.91
CA VAL A 249 0.89 -8.18 7.57
C VAL A 249 2.28 -8.07 8.18
N VAL A 250 3.28 -7.85 7.34
CA VAL A 250 4.69 -7.83 7.71
C VAL A 250 5.32 -6.48 7.40
N ASP A 251 5.95 -5.90 8.42
CA ASP A 251 6.72 -4.67 8.31
C ASP A 251 8.08 -4.91 7.64
N ALA A 252 8.37 -4.13 6.60
CA ALA A 252 9.59 -4.26 5.81
C ALA A 252 10.88 -3.97 6.61
N THR A 253 10.81 -3.08 7.61
CA THR A 253 11.97 -2.72 8.44
C THR A 253 12.31 -3.89 9.38
N TRP A 254 11.31 -4.43 10.08
CA TRP A 254 11.48 -5.65 10.88
C TRP A 254 11.92 -6.86 10.04
N ALA A 255 11.29 -7.07 8.89
CA ALA A 255 11.58 -8.23 8.05
C ALA A 255 13.01 -8.19 7.50
N ALA A 256 13.55 -7.01 7.18
CA ALA A 256 14.95 -6.86 6.78
C ALA A 256 15.91 -7.27 7.91
N THR A 257 15.67 -6.80 9.15
CA THR A 257 16.46 -7.16 10.33
C THR A 257 16.45 -8.68 10.59
N VAL A 258 15.27 -9.29 10.56
CA VAL A 258 15.12 -10.73 10.80
C VAL A 258 15.72 -11.55 9.67
N ALA A 259 15.53 -11.11 8.42
CA ALA A 259 16.15 -11.73 7.27
C ALA A 259 17.65 -11.82 7.50
N GLU A 260 18.34 -10.73 7.84
CA GLU A 260 19.79 -10.65 8.13
C GLU A 260 20.23 -11.52 9.33
N ALA A 261 19.41 -11.65 10.37
CA ALA A 261 19.76 -12.44 11.55
C ALA A 261 19.60 -13.97 11.37
N LEU A 262 18.61 -14.44 10.59
CA LEU A 262 18.25 -15.87 10.53
C LEU A 262 19.26 -16.79 9.83
N GLU A 263 20.06 -16.32 8.86
CA GLU A 263 21.15 -17.15 8.30
C GLU A 263 22.15 -17.59 9.38
N TRP A 264 22.19 -16.88 10.51
CA TRP A 264 23.12 -17.19 11.56
C TRP A 264 22.62 -18.30 12.51
N ARG A 265 21.31 -18.59 12.56
CA ARG A 265 20.73 -19.40 13.64
C ARG A 265 19.97 -20.66 13.22
N GLY A 266 19.53 -20.80 11.97
CA GLY A 266 18.80 -22.00 11.51
C GLY A 266 17.51 -22.29 12.30
N GLU A 267 16.95 -21.28 12.96
CA GLU A 267 15.79 -21.39 13.84
C GLU A 267 14.46 -21.36 13.07
N PRO A 268 13.38 -21.93 13.63
CA PRO A 268 12.04 -21.82 13.08
C PRO A 268 11.61 -20.35 12.94
N PHE A 269 11.25 -19.94 11.72
CA PHE A 269 10.76 -18.59 11.45
C PHE A 269 9.25 -18.47 11.75
N SER A 270 8.90 -17.60 12.69
CA SER A 270 7.52 -17.20 12.99
C SER A 270 7.36 -15.69 12.80
N ILE A 271 6.16 -15.28 12.37
CA ILE A 271 5.82 -13.87 12.15
C ILE A 271 5.07 -13.39 13.39
N PRO A 272 5.63 -12.45 14.17
CA PRO A 272 4.99 -11.92 15.37
C PRO A 272 3.86 -10.93 15.02
N CYS A 273 3.09 -10.51 16.02
CA CYS A 273 2.07 -9.48 15.80
C CYS A 273 2.70 -8.14 15.39
N TRP A 274 1.91 -7.25 14.77
CA TRP A 274 2.44 -5.99 14.24
C TRP A 274 3.12 -5.15 15.33
N GLN A 275 2.59 -5.12 16.56
CA GLN A 275 3.18 -4.35 17.66
C GLN A 275 4.61 -4.81 17.96
N GLN A 276 4.81 -6.13 18.04
CA GLN A 276 6.12 -6.73 18.26
C GLN A 276 7.07 -6.43 17.09
N GLN A 277 6.58 -6.48 15.84
CA GLN A 277 7.39 -6.10 14.68
C GLN A 277 7.85 -4.64 14.77
N LEU A 278 6.94 -3.71 15.11
CA LEU A 278 7.23 -2.28 15.18
C LEU A 278 8.20 -1.91 16.30
N VAL A 279 8.08 -2.54 17.48
CA VAL A 279 9.01 -2.33 18.61
C VAL A 279 10.37 -2.96 18.33
N ALA A 280 10.41 -4.06 17.57
CA ALA A 280 11.64 -4.77 17.23
C ALA A 280 12.34 -4.25 15.95
N ARG A 281 11.87 -3.15 15.36
CA ARG A 281 12.61 -2.48 14.28
C ARG A 281 13.99 -2.05 14.81
N ASP A 282 15.04 -2.32 14.05
CA ASP A 282 16.39 -1.81 14.36
C ASP A 282 16.57 -0.32 13.99
N SER A 283 15.60 0.28 13.29
CA SER A 283 15.53 1.72 13.01
C SER A 283 14.10 2.23 13.17
N VAL A 284 13.96 3.43 13.76
CA VAL A 284 12.65 4.09 13.98
C VAL A 284 11.66 3.16 14.71
N ALA A 285 12.14 2.51 15.77
CA ALA A 285 11.33 1.62 16.61
C ALA A 285 10.16 2.36 17.25
N ALA A 286 9.00 1.71 17.26
CA ALA A 286 7.84 2.23 17.99
C ALA A 286 8.09 2.15 19.51
N PRO A 287 7.47 3.03 20.32
CA PRO A 287 7.62 2.98 21.76
C PRO A 287 7.03 1.68 22.32
N ALA A 288 7.70 1.08 23.31
CA ALA A 288 7.25 -0.18 23.92
C ALA A 288 5.82 -0.13 24.50
N SER A 289 5.28 1.07 24.75
CA SER A 289 3.90 1.29 25.20
C SER A 289 2.84 0.75 24.24
N ILE A 290 3.16 0.52 22.97
CA ILE A 290 2.19 -0.07 22.02
C ILE A 290 1.98 -1.58 22.23
N LEU A 291 2.79 -2.23 23.07
CA LEU A 291 2.63 -3.66 23.42
C LEU A 291 1.52 -3.92 24.45
N ALA A 292 0.96 -2.85 25.03
CA ALA A 292 -0.07 -2.90 26.08
C ALA A 292 -1.45 -3.33 25.56
#